data_AF-A0A9Q4GQ79-F1
#
_entry.id   AF-A0A9Q4GQ79-F1
#
_cell.length_a   1.000
_cell.length_b   1.000
_cell.length_c   1.000
_cell.angle_alpha   90.00
_cell.angle_beta   90.00
_cell.angle_gamma   90.00
#
_symmetry.space_group_name_H-M   'P 1'
#
loop_
_entity.id
_entity.type
_entity.pdbx_description
1 polymer ?
#
loop_
_entity_poly.entity_id
_entity_poly.type
_entity_poly.pdbx_seq_one_letter_code
_entity_poly.pdbx_strand_id
1 'polypeptide(L)' 'MLTIDLHQLIRRLSPPLVTTLEDAAQECVRRHHRAVTPLHWLLMIAACRDLN' A
#
# COMPACT_ATOMS: atom_id res chain seq x y z
N MET A 1 4.45 -22.56 -5.96
CA MET A 1 4.59 -21.16 -5.50
C MET A 1 4.38 -20.28 -6.71
N LEU A 2 3.31 -19.48 -6.73
CA LEU A 2 3.05 -18.53 -7.82
C LEU A 2 4.11 -17.43 -7.74
N THR A 3 5.16 -17.52 -8.56
CA THR A 3 6.16 -16.45 -8.73
C THR A 3 5.56 -15.34 -9.58
N ILE A 4 4.60 -14.62 -9.02
CA ILE A 4 4.13 -13.39 -9.65
C ILE A 4 5.11 -12.30 -9.27
N ASP A 5 5.68 -11.67 -10.29
CA ASP A 5 6.55 -10.51 -10.13
C ASP A 5 5.78 -9.36 -9.44
N LEU A 6 6.39 -8.77 -8.41
CA LEU A 6 5.76 -7.72 -7.61
C LEU A 6 5.41 -6.51 -8.47
N HIS A 7 6.26 -6.16 -9.43
CA HIS A 7 6.01 -5.04 -10.32
C HIS A 7 4.82 -5.32 -11.25
N GLN A 8 4.65 -6.55 -11.75
CA GLN A 8 3.44 -6.97 -12.47
C GLN A 8 2.17 -6.91 -11.63
N LEU A 9 2.23 -7.16 -10.32
CA LEU A 9 1.08 -6.99 -9.42
C LEU A 9 0.73 -5.53 -9.20
N ILE A 10 1.73 -4.69 -8.92
CA ILE A 10 1.53 -3.25 -8.70
C ILE A 10 0.88 -2.60 -9.93
N ARG A 11 1.28 -3.00 -11.14
CA ARG A 11 0.68 -2.50 -12.40
C ARG A 11 -0.80 -2.84 -12.59
N ARG A 12 -1.37 -3.77 -11.82
CA ARG A 12 -2.80 -4.12 -11.87
C ARG A 12 -3.64 -3.28 -10.91
N LEU A 13 -3.01 -2.51 -10.03
CA LEU A 13 -3.71 -1.63 -9.10
C LEU A 13 -4.23 -0.39 -9.82
N SER A 14 -5.39 0.12 -9.38
CA SER A 14 -5.87 1.42 -9.83
C SER A 14 -4.97 2.54 -9.28
N PRO A 15 -4.92 3.72 -9.92
CA PRO A 15 -4.10 4.83 -9.43
C PRO A 15 -4.33 5.18 -7.94
N PRO A 16 -5.57 5.24 -7.41
CA PRO A 16 -5.78 5.48 -5.98
C PRO A 16 -5.21 4.38 -5.07
N LEU A 17 -5.24 3.12 -5.50
CA LEU A 17 -4.65 2.01 -4.75
C LEU A 17 -3.12 2.06 -4.74
N VAL A 18 -2.50 2.59 -5.81
CA VAL A 18 -1.07 2.85 -5.82
C VAL A 18 -0.71 3.96 -4.83
N THR A 19 -1.45 5.08 -4.84
CA THR A 19 -1.23 6.19 -3.89
C THR A 19 -1.33 5.72 -2.44
N THR A 20 -2.37 4.96 -2.09
CA THR A 20 -2.51 4.43 -0.71
C THR A 20 -1.40 3.45 -0.33
N LEU A 21 -0.77 2.77 -1.30
CA LEU A 21 0.37 1.89 -1.05
C LEU A 21 1.65 2.70 -0.81
N GLU A 22 1.84 3.81 -1.54
CA GLU A 22 2.93 4.76 -1.33
C GLU A 22 2.81 5.42 0.06
N ASP A 23 1.60 5.86 0.44
CA ASP A 23 1.33 6.41 1.78
C ASP A 23 1.62 5.38 2.88
N ALA A 24 1.29 4.11 2.65
CA ALA A 24 1.58 3.04 3.59
C ALA A 24 3.09 2.79 3.74
N ALA A 25 3.86 2.95 2.66
CA ALA A 25 5.31 2.89 2.71
C ALA A 25 5.90 4.09 3.47
N GLN A 26 5.38 5.29 3.24
CA GLN A 26 5.75 6.51 3.97
C GLN A 26 5.52 6.33 5.48
N GLU A 27 4.35 5.80 5.87
CA GLU A 27 3.99 5.56 7.26
C GLU A 27 4.86 4.47 7.90
N CYS A 28 5.19 3.40 7.16
CA CYS A 28 6.11 2.36 7.60
C CYS A 28 7.48 2.94 7.94
N VAL A 29 8.02 3.82 7.08
CA VAL A 29 9.29 4.52 7.32
C VAL A 29 9.18 5.44 8.54
N ARG A 30 8.10 6.22 8.63
CA ARG A 30 7.86 7.16 9.74
C ARG A 30 7.81 6.45 11.10
N ARG A 31 7.28 5.23 11.15
CA ARG A 31 7.22 4.40 12.36
C ARG A 31 8.45 3.53 12.60
N HIS A 32 9.49 3.63 11.75
CA HIS A 32 10.69 2.81 11.81
C HIS A 32 10.40 1.29 11.74
N HIS A 33 9.35 0.91 11.01
CA HIS A 33 9.03 -0.49 10.76
C HIS A 33 9.90 -1.04 9.62
N ARG A 34 10.22 -2.34 9.69
CA ARG A 34 11.13 -3.00 8.74
C ARG A 34 10.50 -3.32 7.38
N ALA A 35 9.18 -3.40 7.31
CA ALA A 35 8.46 -3.77 6.11
C ALA A 35 7.03 -3.23 6.13
N VAL A 36 6.54 -2.88 4.94
CA VAL A 36 5.12 -2.59 4.73
C VAL A 36 4.34 -3.88 5.00
N THR A 37 3.28 -3.76 5.79
CA THR A 37 2.40 -4.88 6.12
C THR A 37 1.01 -4.62 5.55
N PRO A 38 0.18 -5.66 5.38
CA PRO A 38 -1.21 -5.47 4.96
C PRO A 38 -1.99 -4.47 5.82
N LEU A 39 -1.67 -4.39 7.12
CA LEU A 39 -2.31 -3.44 8.04
C LEU A 39 -1.97 -1.98 7.70
N HIS A 40 -0.72 -1.67 7.36
CA HIS A 40 -0.35 -0.31 6.94
C HIS A 40 -1.19 0.14 5.74
N TRP A 41 -1.31 -0.74 4.73
CA TRP A 41 -2.04 -0.42 3.51
C TRP A 41 -3.55 -0.33 3.74
N LEU A 42 -4.11 -1.25 4.53
CA LEU A 42 -5.53 -1.22 4.89
C LEU A 42 -5.93 0.08 5.58
N LEU A 43 -5.08 0.60 6.48
CA LEU A 43 -5.33 1.88 7.17
C LEU A 43 -5.35 3.05 6.19
N MET A 44 -4.45 3.08 5.19
CA MET A 44 -4.45 4.14 4.17
C MET A 44 -5.66 4.04 3.23
N ILE A 45 -6.07 2.83 2.84
CA ILE A 45 -7.28 2.61 2.05
C ILE A 45 -8.52 3.11 2.80
N ALA A 46 -8.62 2.82 4.11
CA ALA A 46 -9.72 3.27 4.94
C ALA A 46 -9.75 4.81 5.03
N ALA A 47 -8.61 5.43 5.35
CA ALA A 47 -8.49 6.89 5.42
C ALA A 47 -8.82 7.61 4.10
N CYS A 48 -8.52 6.99 2.96
CA CYS A 48 -8.85 7.53 1.63
C CYS A 48 -10.35 7.46 1.30
N ARG A 49 -11.11 6.53 1.91
CA ARG A 49 -12.56 6.40 1.70
C ARG A 49 -13.37 7.40 2.51
N ASP A 50 -12.87 7.82 3.67
CA ASP A 50 -13.50 8.81 4.54
C ASP A 50 -13.40 10.26 4.00
N LEU A 51 -12.75 10.45 2.84
CA LEU A 51 -12.61 11.74 2.16
C LEU A 51 -13.59 11.95 0.99
N ASN A 52 -14.51 10.99 0.75
CA ASN A 52 -15.62 11.10 -0.21
C ASN A 52 -16.96 11.18 0.51
#